data_AF-A0ABD3SX62-F1
#
_entry.id   AF-A0ABD3SX62-F1
#
_cell.length_a   1.000
_cell.length_b   1.000
_cell.length_c   1.000
_cell.angle_alpha   90.00
_cell.angle_beta   90.00
_cell.angle_gamma   90.00
#
_symmetry.space_group_name_H-M   'P 1'
#
loop_
_entity.id
_entity.type
_entity.pdbx_description
1 polymer ?
#
loop_
_entity_poly.entity_id
_entity_poly.type
_entity_poly.pdbx_seq_one_letter_code
_entity_poly.pdbx_strand_id
1 'polypeptide(L)'
;MEGRERIIRCGLLTLLLLGAVSRVPALSVTVNDEECVYEYVLYEGDTVSGNFVVVDHDIFWGSDHPGIDFTVMLYFPFDLFSSIIARLCLSFLCVLD
;
A
#
# COMPACT_ATOMS: atom_id res chain seq x y z
N MET A 1 20.28 -0.63 43.72
CA MET A 1 20.73 -0.65 42.31
C MET A 1 19.77 -1.40 41.37
N GLU A 2 18.77 -2.13 41.90
CA GLU A 2 17.85 -2.98 41.12
C GLU A 2 16.76 -2.24 40.31
N GLY A 3 16.32 -1.05 40.76
CA GLY A 3 15.28 -0.27 40.07
C GLY A 3 15.72 0.34 38.74
N ARG A 4 17.00 0.74 38.62
CA ARG A 4 17.54 1.38 37.41
C ARG A 4 17.68 0.39 36.26
N GLU A 5 18.07 -0.85 36.55
CA GLU A 5 18.17 -1.92 35.56
C GLU A 5 16.80 -2.37 35.04
N ARG A 6 15.78 -2.38 35.91
CA ARG A 6 14.39 -2.66 35.50
C ARG A 6 13.83 -1.58 34.57
N ILE A 7 14.08 -0.31 34.86
CA ILE A 7 13.66 0.81 34.00
C ILE A 7 14.35 0.74 32.64
N ILE A 8 15.66 0.47 32.60
CA ILE A 8 16.41 0.33 31.34
C ILE A 8 15.88 -0.85 30.53
N ARG A 9 15.60 -2.00 31.17
CA ARG A 9 15.02 -3.16 30.49
C ARG A 9 13.62 -2.86 29.93
N CYS A 10 12.73 -2.26 30.73
CA CYS A 10 11.39 -1.92 30.27
C CYS A 10 11.43 -0.89 29.13
N GLY A 11 12.28 0.14 29.24
CA GLY A 11 12.44 1.16 28.21
C GLY A 11 13.02 0.61 26.91
N LEU A 12 13.97 -0.33 26.98
CA LEU A 12 14.49 -1.01 25.80
C LEU A 12 13.42 -1.89 25.15
N LEU A 13 12.63 -2.61 25.95
CA LEU A 13 11.56 -3.48 25.46
C LEU A 13 10.47 -2.67 24.73
N THR A 14 10.05 -1.54 25.31
CA THR A 14 9.06 -0.66 24.66
C THR A 14 9.61 -0.06 23.37
N LEU A 15 10.86 0.42 23.35
CA LEU A 15 11.46 0.97 22.13
C LEU A 15 11.55 -0.07 21.01
N LEU A 16 11.87 -1.32 21.36
CA LEU A 16 11.98 -2.44 20.43
C LEU A 16 10.60 -2.86 19.89
N LEU A 17 9.57 -2.82 20.73
CA LEU A 17 8.18 -3.05 20.31
C LEU A 17 7.66 -1.91 19.41
N LEU A 18 8.00 -0.65 19.70
CA LEU A 18 7.63 0.49 18.85
C LEU A 18 8.28 0.39 17.46
N GLY A 19 9.54 -0.04 17.38
CA GLY A 19 10.25 -0.25 16.11
C GLY A 19 9.68 -1.40 15.25
N ALA A 20 8.90 -2.30 15.83
CA ALA A 20 8.26 -3.39 15.10
C ALA A 20 6.94 -2.96 14.42
N VAL A 21 6.26 -1.93 14.94
CA VAL A 21 4.96 -1.43 14.43
C VAL A 21 5.12 -0.51 13.21
N SER A 22 6.34 -0.02 12.93
CA SER A 22 6.58 1.02 11.92
C SER A 22 6.71 0.53 10.47
N ARG A 23 6.67 -0.78 10.20
CA ARG A 23 6.85 -1.32 8.84
C ARG A 23 5.52 -1.49 8.13
N VAL A 24 4.80 -0.40 7.91
CA VAL A 24 3.75 -0.38 6.87
C VAL A 24 4.48 -0.20 5.54
N PRO A 25 4.35 -1.14 4.57
CA PRO A 25 4.91 -0.93 3.25
C PRO A 25 4.24 0.31 2.62
N ALA A 26 5.04 1.32 2.29
CA ALA A 26 4.59 2.50 1.58
C ALA A 26 5.31 2.56 0.24
N LEU A 27 4.55 2.74 -0.84
CA LEU A 27 5.07 2.88 -2.19
C LEU A 27 4.64 4.24 -2.73
N SER A 28 5.62 5.04 -3.18
CA SER A 28 5.37 6.27 -3.91
C SER A 28 5.75 6.03 -5.36
N VAL A 29 4.81 6.26 -6.28
CA VAL A 29 5.02 6.07 -7.71
C VAL A 29 4.46 7.26 -8.48
N THR A 30 5.15 7.63 -9.55
CA THR A 30 4.67 8.66 -10.49
C THR A 30 3.88 7.95 -11.58
N VAL A 31 2.59 8.25 -11.67
CA VAL A 31 1.73 7.76 -12.75
C VAL A 31 2.06 8.56 -14.02
N ASN A 32 2.22 7.90 -15.17
CA ASN A 32 2.34 8.57 -16.47
C ASN A 32 1.08 8.33 -17.33
N ASP A 33 0.72 7.06 -17.55
CA ASP A 33 -0.51 6.66 -18.25
C ASP A 33 -1.33 5.68 -17.39
N GLU A 34 -0.79 4.48 -17.16
CA GLU A 34 -1.29 3.47 -16.22
C GLU A 34 -0.09 2.93 -15.44
N GLU A 35 -0.22 2.82 -14.12
CA GLU A 35 0.79 2.19 -13.26
C GLU A 35 0.13 1.16 -12.34
N CYS A 36 0.71 -0.03 -12.24
CA CYS A 36 0.10 -1.16 -11.54
C CYS A 36 1.04 -1.87 -10.57
N VAL A 37 0.52 -2.14 -9.37
CA VAL A 37 1.19 -2.91 -8.33
C VAL A 37 0.59 -4.31 -8.25
N TYR A 38 1.45 -5.31 -8.05
CA TYR A 38 1.05 -6.72 -7.96
C TYR A 38 1.38 -7.28 -6.58
N GLU A 39 0.41 -7.92 -5.94
CA GLU A 39 0.58 -8.58 -4.65
C GLU A 39 0.10 -10.02 -4.70
N TYR A 40 0.86 -10.92 -4.08
CA TYR A 40 0.53 -12.35 -4.03
C TYR A 40 -0.25 -12.65 -2.75
N VAL A 41 -1.44 -13.22 -2.90
CA VAL A 41 -2.30 -13.70 -1.81
C VAL A 41 -2.16 -15.21 -1.76
N LEU A 42 -1.54 -15.72 -0.70
CA LEU A 42 -1.15 -17.13 -0.60
C LEU A 42 -2.30 -18.07 -0.22
N TYR A 43 -3.32 -17.56 0.48
CA TYR A 43 -4.40 -18.38 1.02
C TYR A 43 -5.78 -17.77 0.75
N GLU A 44 -6.77 -18.65 0.58
CA GLU A 44 -8.17 -18.26 0.46
C GLU A 44 -8.67 -17.66 1.78
N GLY A 45 -9.36 -16.52 1.71
CA GLY A 45 -9.87 -15.81 2.88
C GLY A 45 -8.93 -14.75 3.45
N ASP A 46 -7.70 -14.64 2.93
CA ASP A 46 -6.83 -13.51 3.25
C ASP A 46 -7.39 -12.20 2.66
N THR A 47 -7.27 -11.11 3.43
CA THR A 47 -7.76 -9.79 3.03
C THR A 47 -6.60 -8.89 2.63
N VAL A 48 -6.63 -8.39 1.39
CA VAL A 48 -5.73 -7.32 0.93
C VAL A 48 -6.42 -5.99 1.15
N SER A 49 -5.79 -5.12 1.93
CA SER A 49 -6.28 -3.75 2.18
C SER A 49 -5.15 -2.76 1.93
N GLY A 50 -5.43 -1.71 1.18
CA GLY A 50 -4.50 -0.63 0.90
C GLY A 50 -5.17 0.72 1.06
N ASN A 51 -4.41 1.72 1.48
CA ASN A 51 -4.81 3.11 1.39
C ASN A 51 -3.92 3.77 0.33
N PHE A 52 -4.52 4.61 -0.50
CA PHE A 52 -3.77 5.44 -1.43
C PHE A 52 -4.11 6.90 -1.16
N VAL A 53 -3.09 7.75 -1.27
CA VAL A 53 -3.24 9.20 -1.27
C VAL A 53 -2.56 9.67 -2.53
N VAL A 54 -3.29 10.42 -3.34
CA VAL A 54 -2.65 11.08 -4.47
C VAL A 54 -2.15 12.44 -4.02
N VAL A 55 -0.86 12.68 -4.30
CA VAL A 55 -0.21 13.96 -4.06
C VAL A 55 0.17 14.52 -5.42
N ASP A 56 -0.46 15.63 -5.79
CA ASP A 56 -0.07 16.40 -6.96
C ASP A 56 0.69 17.66 -6.51
N HIS A 57 1.79 17.96 -7.17
CA HIS A 57 2.64 19.11 -6.85
C HIS A 57 2.24 20.38 -7.61
N ASP A 58 1.46 20.28 -8.70
CA ASP A 58 1.16 21.44 -9.58
C ASP A 58 -0.27 21.48 -10.17
N ILE A 59 -1.10 20.44 -9.97
CA ILE A 59 -2.48 20.39 -10.49
C ILE A 59 -3.46 20.52 -9.32
N PHE A 60 -4.18 21.64 -9.25
CA PHE A 60 -5.35 21.73 -8.40
C PHE A 60 -6.42 20.82 -9.01
N TRP A 61 -6.92 19.83 -8.26
CA TRP A 61 -8.01 18.94 -8.69
C TRP A 61 -9.34 19.71 -8.71
N GLY A 62 -9.42 20.70 -9.60
CA GLY A 62 -10.65 21.39 -9.95
C GLY A 62 -11.50 20.51 -10.85
N SER A 63 -12.77 20.88 -11.03
CA SER A 63 -13.68 20.27 -11.99
C SER A 63 -13.14 20.18 -13.42
N ASP A 64 -12.11 20.97 -13.73
CA ASP A 64 -11.60 21.21 -15.07
C ASP A 64 -10.34 20.38 -15.37
N HIS A 65 -9.85 19.57 -14.41
CA HIS A 65 -8.73 18.65 -14.60
C HIS A 65 -9.18 17.18 -14.55
N PRO A 66 -8.67 16.33 -15.46
CA PRO A 66 -8.96 14.90 -15.46
C PRO A 66 -8.55 14.27 -14.12
N GLY A 67 -9.46 13.52 -13.50
CA GLY A 67 -9.21 12.84 -12.24
C GLY A 67 -8.30 11.62 -12.39
N ILE A 68 -8.24 10.80 -11.34
CA ILE A 68 -7.52 9.53 -11.33
C ILE A 68 -8.50 8.40 -11.06
N ASP A 69 -8.37 7.32 -11.83
CA ASP A 69 -9.11 6.10 -11.60
C ASP A 69 -8.25 5.09 -10.84
N PHE A 70 -8.88 4.37 -9.91
CA PHE A 70 -8.26 3.30 -9.14
C PHE A 70 -9.03 2.01 -9.39
N THR A 71 -8.40 1.09 -10.11
CA THR A 71 -8.99 -0.19 -10.49
C THR A 71 -8.28 -1.34 -9.78
N VAL A 72 -9.07 -2.22 -9.17
CA VAL A 72 -8.58 -3.46 -8.54
C VAL A 72 -9.04 -4.67 -9.34
N MET A 73 -8.10 -5.49 -9.77
CA MET A 73 -8.35 -6.73 -10.52
C MET A 73 -7.71 -7.92 -9.81
N LEU A 74 -8.46 -9.01 -9.65
CA LEU A 74 -7.92 -10.27 -9.18
C LEU A 74 -7.61 -11.16 -10.38
N TYR A 75 -6.38 -11.63 -10.47
CA TYR A 75 -5.95 -12.58 -11.50
C TYR A 75 -5.71 -13.95 -10.88
N PHE A 76 -6.31 -14.96 -11.51
CA PHE A 76 -6.10 -16.37 -11.20
C PHE A 76 -5.23 -16.96 -12.31
N PRO A 77 -3.90 -17.11 -12.11
CA PRO A 77 -3.10 -17.88 -13.05
C PRO A 77 -3.60 -19.33 -13.01
N PHE A 78 -4.04 -19.86 -14.17
CA PHE A 78 -4.54 -21.22 -14.30
C PHE A 78 -3.58 -22.24 -13.65
N ASP A 79 -4.01 -22.78 -12.50
CA ASP A 79 -3.71 -24.09 -11.91
C ASP A 79 -2.24 -24.57 -11.79
N LEU A 80 -1.33 -23.77 -11.22
CA LEU A 80 -0.05 -24.33 -10.73
C LEU A 80 0.37 -23.91 -9.31
N PHE A 81 -0.19 -22.83 -8.77
CA PHE A 81 0.08 -22.38 -7.41
C PHE A 81 -1.23 -21.94 -6.78
N SER A 82 -1.47 -22.31 -5.51
CA SER A 82 -2.67 -21.98 -4.74
C SER A 82 -2.82 -20.47 -4.42
N SER A 83 -2.11 -19.60 -5.15
CA SER A 83 -1.94 -18.18 -4.86
C SER A 83 -2.69 -17.32 -5.87
N ILE A 84 -3.48 -16.36 -5.39
CA ILE A 84 -4.17 -15.34 -6.19
C ILE A 84 -3.24 -14.14 -6.35
N ILE A 85 -3.24 -13.48 -7.51
CA ILE A 85 -2.49 -12.23 -7.69
C ILE A 85 -3.49 -11.06 -7.68
N ALA A 86 -3.34 -10.14 -6.73
CA ALA A 86 -4.05 -8.88 -6.72
C ALA A 86 -3.28 -7.84 -7.55
N ARG A 87 -3.92 -7.27 -8.57
CA ARG A 87 -3.40 -6.17 -9.40
C ARG A 87 -4.15 -4.89 -9.04
N LEU A 88 -3.43 -3.89 -8.54
CA LEU A 88 -3.94 -2.56 -8.21
C LEU A 88 -3.39 -1.57 -9.22
N CYS A 89 -4.23 -0.99 -10.08
CA CYS A 89 -3.82 -0.03 -11.11
C CYS A 89 -4.35 1.37 -10.83
N LEU A 90 -3.49 2.38 -11.04
CA LEU A 90 -3.84 3.79 -11.12
C LEU A 90 -3.65 4.30 -12.55
N SER A 91 -4.63 5.03 -13.06
CA SER A 91 -4.57 5.65 -14.38
C SER A 91 -5.13 7.06 -14.35
N PHE A 92 -4.55 7.96 -15.15
CA PHE A 92 -5.16 9.26 -15.37
C PHE A 92 -6.43 9.08 -16.19
N LEU A 93 -7.54 9.61 -15.68
CA LEU A 93 -8.80 9.61 -16.40
C LEU A 93 -8.76 10.74 -17.43
N CYS A 94 -7.97 10.59 -18.50
CA CYS A 94 -8.17 11.42 -19.69
C CYS A 94 -9.61 11.19 -20.14
N VAL A 95 -10.49 12.16 -19.86
CA VAL A 95 -11.83 12.22 -20.43
C VAL A 95 -11.61 12.27 -21.94
N LEU A 96 -11.75 11.12 -22.60
CA LEU A 96 -11.99 11.03 -24.03
C LEU A 96 -13.40 11.60 -24.24
N ASP A 97 -13.48 12.92 -24.40
CA ASP A 97 -14.51 13.58 -25.21
C ASP A 97 -13.84 14.19 -26.44
#